data_AF-A0A2V1BF39-F1
#
_entry.id   AF-A0A2V1BF39-F1
#
_cell.length_a   1.000
_cell.length_b   1.000
_cell.length_c   1.000
_cell.angle_alpha   90.00
_cell.angle_beta   90.00
_cell.angle_gamma   90.00
#
_symmetry.space_group_name_H-M   'P 1'
#
loop_
_entity.id
_entity.type
_entity.pdbx_description
1 polymer ?
#
loop_
_entity_poly.entity_id
_entity_poly.type
_entity_poly.pdbx_seq_one_letter_code
_entity_poly.pdbx_strand_id
1 'polypeptide(L)'
;VLDIITGVCVRALAGHQAPVGRVAFSEDGTRIASIDSYKEVRIWDAESGDCVNIFRIEAFVYNLEFCPGSSSRLLTEHGQISFDSHVDAAGSDGDLPLATYHGFHMSDGWIW
;
A
#
# COMPACT_ATOMS: atom_id res chain seq x y z
N VAL A 1 9.38 11.15 -5.04
CA VAL A 1 9.96 11.72 -3.81
C VAL A 1 10.72 12.98 -4.18
N LEU A 2 10.40 14.09 -3.52
CA LEU A 2 10.99 15.41 -3.75
C LEU A 2 11.91 15.74 -2.57
N ASP A 3 13.10 16.25 -2.83
CA ASP A 3 13.91 16.90 -1.80
C ASP A 3 13.32 18.30 -1.57
N ILE A 4 12.79 18.53 -0.37
CA ILE A 4 12.09 19.79 -0.05
C ILE A 4 13.02 21.00 0.10
N ILE A 5 14.33 20.77 0.25
CA ILE A 5 15.32 21.84 0.44
C ILE A 5 15.80 22.37 -0.91
N THR A 6 16.02 21.46 -1.85
CA THR A 6 16.54 21.74 -3.19
C THR A 6 15.44 21.84 -4.24
N GLY A 7 14.24 21.33 -3.95
CA GLY A 7 13.15 21.22 -4.92
C GLY A 7 13.43 20.22 -6.04
N VAL A 8 14.45 19.37 -5.89
CA VAL A 8 14.84 18.40 -6.92
C VAL A 8 14.06 17.11 -6.73
N CYS A 9 13.54 16.57 -7.83
CA CYS A 9 12.97 15.24 -7.84
C CYS A 9 14.08 14.21 -7.60
N VAL A 10 14.14 13.66 -6.40
CA VAL A 10 15.12 12.63 -6.04
C VAL A 10 14.77 11.31 -6.71
N ARG A 11 13.46 11.01 -6.82
CA ARG A 11 13.03 9.73 -7.38
C ARG A 11 11.61 9.71 -7.92
N ALA A 12 11.43 9.03 -9.06
CA ALA A 12 10.14 8.66 -9.60
C ALA A 12 9.85 7.19 -9.27
N LEU A 13 8.74 6.92 -8.59
CA LEU A 13 8.27 5.57 -8.28
C LEU A 13 7.36 5.12 -9.44
N ALA A 14 7.90 4.30 -10.35
CA ALA A 14 7.20 3.84 -11.55
C ALA A 14 6.85 2.36 -11.42
N GLY A 15 5.64 1.98 -11.82
CA GLY A 15 5.22 0.57 -11.81
C GLY A 15 3.70 0.35 -11.76
N HIS A 16 2.96 1.31 -11.20
CA HIS A 16 1.49 1.26 -11.20
C HIS A 16 0.93 1.24 -12.62
N GLN A 17 -0.03 0.35 -12.87
CA GLN A 17 -0.68 0.20 -14.17
C GLN A 17 -1.85 1.18 -14.34
N ALA A 18 -2.35 1.74 -13.23
CA ALA A 18 -3.39 2.75 -13.20
C ALA A 18 -2.90 4.08 -12.57
N PRO A 19 -3.69 5.17 -12.72
CA PRO A 19 -3.51 6.37 -11.93
C PRO A 19 -3.46 6.06 -10.43
N VAL A 20 -2.42 6.56 -9.76
CA VAL A 20 -2.29 6.45 -8.31
C VAL A 20 -3.36 7.32 -7.67
N GLY A 21 -4.30 6.68 -6.97
CA GLY A 21 -5.40 7.35 -6.30
C GLY A 21 -5.04 7.81 -4.89
N ARG A 22 -4.18 7.07 -4.19
CA ARG A 22 -3.81 7.34 -2.79
C ARG A 22 -2.33 7.05 -2.54
N VAL A 23 -1.75 7.79 -1.59
CA VAL A 23 -0.37 7.62 -1.12
C VAL A 23 -0.31 7.86 0.38
N ALA A 24 0.51 7.09 1.08
CA ALA A 24 0.78 7.21 2.51
C ALA A 24 2.27 7.05 2.78
N PHE A 25 2.75 7.73 3.82
CA PHE A 25 4.14 7.65 4.26
C PHE A 25 4.18 7.02 5.65
N SER A 26 5.15 6.17 5.91
CA SER A 26 5.41 5.71 7.27
C SER A 26 5.94 6.86 8.12
N GLU A 27 5.65 6.81 9.42
CA GLU A 27 6.06 7.85 10.38
C GLU A 27 7.59 7.99 10.47
N ASP A 28 8.31 6.88 10.32
CA ASP A 28 9.77 6.83 10.28
C ASP A 28 10.37 7.26 8.92
N GLY A 29 9.53 7.52 7.91
CA GLY A 29 9.94 7.91 6.57
C GLY A 29 10.68 6.82 5.79
N THR A 30 10.72 5.58 6.26
CA THR A 30 11.44 4.47 5.59
C THR A 30 10.61 3.78 4.51
N ARG A 31 9.28 3.96 4.52
CA ARG A 31 8.34 3.30 3.63
C ARG A 31 7.34 4.28 3.02
N ILE A 32 6.96 4.00 1.79
CA ILE A 32 5.89 4.70 1.07
C ILE A 32 4.90 3.65 0.61
N ALA A 33 3.62 3.84 0.91
CA ALA A 33 2.54 3.04 0.36
C ALA A 33 1.81 3.85 -0.71
N SER A 34 1.39 3.19 -1.77
CA SER A 34 0.70 3.82 -2.89
C SER A 34 -0.32 2.85 -3.46
N ILE A 35 -1.49 3.37 -3.83
CA ILE A 35 -2.61 2.57 -4.32
C ILE A 35 -3.11 3.17 -5.63
N ASP A 36 -3.24 2.33 -6.64
CA ASP A 36 -3.82 2.70 -7.92
C ASP A 36 -5.33 2.48 -8.00
N SER A 37 -5.96 3.01 -9.05
CA SER A 37 -7.40 2.82 -9.30
C SER A 37 -7.77 1.39 -9.70
N TYR A 38 -6.82 0.50 -9.94
CA TYR A 38 -7.04 -0.93 -10.18
C TYR A 38 -6.80 -1.78 -8.93
N LYS A 39 -6.77 -1.14 -7.74
CA LYS A 39 -6.66 -1.80 -6.44
C LYS A 39 -5.30 -2.48 -6.24
N GLU A 40 -4.26 -2.06 -6.95
CA GLU A 40 -2.90 -2.49 -6.72
C GLU A 40 -2.24 -1.59 -5.67
N VAL A 41 -1.76 -2.19 -4.59
CA VAL A 41 -0.98 -1.53 -3.54
C VAL A 41 0.48 -1.87 -3.75
N ARG A 42 1.31 -0.83 -3.81
CA ARG A 42 2.76 -0.96 -3.84
C ARG A 42 3.37 -0.32 -2.60
N ILE A 43 4.24 -1.08 -1.95
CA ILE A 43 5.09 -0.61 -0.87
C ILE A 43 6.48 -0.39 -1.42
N TRP A 44 7.00 0.81 -1.20
CA TRP A 44 8.31 1.23 -1.62
C TRP A 44 9.19 1.46 -0.41
N ASP A 45 10.44 1.07 -0.53
CA ASP A 45 11.49 1.54 0.37
C ASP A 45 11.85 2.99 -0.02
N ALA A 46 11.76 3.93 0.93
CA ALA A 46 11.91 5.35 0.65
C ALA A 46 13.36 5.77 0.34
N GLU A 47 14.34 5.03 0.86
CA GLU A 47 15.78 5.32 0.70
C GLU A 47 16.28 4.83 -0.66
N SER A 48 16.09 3.54 -0.95
CA SER A 48 16.46 2.91 -2.21
C SER A 48 15.49 3.24 -3.34
N GLY A 49 14.21 3.49 -3.01
CA GLY A 49 13.14 3.65 -3.99
C GLY A 49 12.65 2.36 -4.64
N ASP A 50 13.11 1.22 -4.14
CA ASP A 50 12.75 -0.08 -4.69
C ASP A 50 11.35 -0.49 -4.22
N CYS A 51 10.65 -1.20 -5.10
CA CYS A 51 9.36 -1.77 -4.75
C CYS A 51 9.59 -3.04 -3.92
N VAL A 52 9.31 -2.99 -2.62
CA VAL A 52 9.56 -4.10 -1.69
C VAL A 52 8.36 -5.03 -1.58
N ASN A 53 7.14 -4.55 -1.83
CA ASN A 53 5.94 -5.38 -1.79
C ASN A 53 4.88 -4.88 -2.77
N ILE A 54 4.14 -5.83 -3.36
CA ILE A 54 3.05 -5.57 -4.30
C ILE A 54 1.92 -6.55 -3.99
N PHE A 55 0.73 -6.03 -3.72
CA PHE A 55 -0.45 -6.85 -3.47
C PHE A 55 -1.72 -6.12 -3.92
N ARG A 56 -2.79 -6.86 -4.17
CA ARG A 56 -4.10 -6.31 -4.52
C ARG A 56 -4.98 -6.21 -3.30
N ILE A 57 -5.90 -5.25 -3.31
CA ILE A 57 -6.98 -5.14 -2.33
C ILE A 57 -8.33 -5.51 -2.95
N GLU A 58 -9.23 -6.10 -2.17
CA GLU A 58 -10.53 -6.56 -2.67
C GLU A 58 -11.49 -5.40 -2.97
N ALA A 59 -11.38 -4.31 -2.21
CA ALA A 59 -12.26 -3.14 -2.30
C ALA A 59 -11.47 -1.86 -2.58
N PHE A 60 -12.18 -0.84 -3.06
CA PHE A 60 -11.62 0.51 -3.09
C PHE A 60 -11.41 0.99 -1.67
N VAL A 61 -10.24 1.56 -1.41
CA VAL A 61 -9.87 2.16 -0.13
C VAL A 61 -9.74 3.66 -0.33
N TYR A 62 -10.52 4.45 0.42
CA TYR A 62 -10.41 5.91 0.39
C TYR A 62 -9.38 6.44 1.39
N ASN A 63 -9.17 5.74 2.51
CA ASN A 63 -8.23 6.09 3.55
C ASN A 63 -7.08 5.09 3.61
N LEU A 64 -5.87 5.57 3.35
CA LEU A 64 -4.65 4.77 3.46
C LEU A 64 -3.70 5.50 4.42
N GLU A 65 -3.37 4.85 5.53
CA GLU A 65 -2.46 5.40 6.53
C GLU A 65 -1.55 4.30 7.06
N PHE A 66 -0.32 4.64 7.45
CA PHE A 66 0.50 3.70 8.22
C PHE A 66 0.03 3.69 9.67
N CYS A 67 0.02 2.51 10.29
CA CYS A 67 -0.26 2.42 11.71
C CYS A 67 0.84 3.15 12.50
N PRO A 68 0.49 4.08 13.41
CA PRO A 68 1.49 4.76 14.23
C PRO A 68 2.37 3.76 14.99
N GLY A 69 3.67 4.01 15.03
CA GLY A 69 4.64 3.10 15.64
C GLY A 69 4.85 1.75 14.94
N SER A 70 4.28 1.53 13.74
CA SER A 70 4.53 0.32 12.94
C SER A 70 4.69 0.63 11.45
N SER A 71 5.89 0.36 10.91
CA SER A 71 6.22 0.55 9.49
C SER A 71 5.77 -0.61 8.59
N SER A 72 5.09 -1.61 9.17
CA SER A 72 4.73 -2.89 8.53
C SER A 72 3.22 -3.10 8.39
N ARG A 73 2.43 -2.14 8.86
CA ARG A 73 0.97 -2.24 8.95
C ARG A 73 0.31 -1.00 8.39
N LEU A 74 -0.65 -1.19 7.51
CA LEU A 74 -1.48 -0.14 6.94
C LEU A 74 -2.88 -0.18 7.54
N LEU A 75 -3.38 0.97 7.95
CA LEU A 75 -4.76 1.17 8.36
C LEU A 75 -5.56 1.62 7.14
N THR A 76 -6.69 0.96 6.96
CA THR A 76 -7.69 1.30 5.95
C THR A 76 -9.05 1.38 6.60
N GLU A 77 -10.03 1.95 5.90
CA GLU A 77 -11.43 1.97 6.35
C GLU A 77 -12.06 0.58 6.52
N HIS A 78 -11.52 -0.43 5.86
CA HIS A 78 -11.97 -1.83 5.93
C HIS A 78 -11.21 -2.65 6.97
N GLY A 79 -10.25 -2.06 7.67
CA GLY A 79 -9.40 -2.72 8.66
C GLY A 79 -7.91 -2.56 8.37
N GLN A 80 -7.10 -3.39 9.02
CA GLN A 80 -5.65 -3.29 8.96
C GLN A 80 -5.04 -4.34 8.03
N ILE A 81 -4.09 -3.93 7.20
CA ILE A 81 -3.32 -4.81 6.32
C ILE A 81 -1.91 -4.93 6.88
N SER A 82 -1.44 -6.16 7.10
CA SER A 82 -0.04 -6.42 7.48
C SER A 82 0.67 -7.04 6.28
N PHE A 83 1.85 -6.53 5.91
CA PHE A 83 2.54 -6.94 4.68
C PHE A 83 3.96 -7.48 4.88
N ASP A 84 4.52 -7.41 6.09
CA ASP A 84 5.84 -7.99 6.41
C ASP A 84 5.77 -9.45 6.92
N SER A 85 4.58 -9.99 7.18
CA SER A 85 4.43 -11.43 7.43
C SER A 85 4.52 -12.15 6.10
N HIS A 86 5.56 -12.97 5.91
CA HIS A 86 5.74 -13.94 4.81
C HIS A 86 4.39 -14.29 4.15
N VAL A 87 4.00 -13.54 3.13
CA VAL A 87 2.73 -13.81 2.45
C VAL A 87 3.02 -15.03 1.59
N ASP A 88 2.30 -16.11 1.88
CA ASP A 88 2.36 -17.34 1.12
C ASP A 88 2.32 -17.00 -0.37
N ALA A 89 3.31 -17.55 -1.07
CA ALA A 89 3.58 -17.29 -2.46
C ALA A 89 2.28 -17.38 -3.28
N ALA A 90 2.11 -16.36 -4.12
CA ALA A 90 1.20 -16.27 -5.25
C ALA A 90 0.38 -17.54 -5.54
N GLY A 91 -0.95 -17.39 -5.52
CA GLY A 91 -1.82 -18.25 -6.31
C GLY A 91 -1.20 -18.40 -7.71
N SER A 92 -1.12 -19.63 -8.17
CA SER A 92 -0.24 -20.13 -9.23
C SER A 92 -0.56 -19.64 -10.65
N ASP A 93 -0.97 -18.39 -10.85
CA ASP A 93 -1.50 -17.94 -12.14
C ASP A 93 -1.32 -16.43 -12.38
N GLY A 94 -0.08 -15.92 -12.30
CA GLY A 94 0.25 -14.53 -12.71
C GLY A 94 -0.43 -13.39 -11.94
N ASP A 95 -1.29 -13.71 -10.99
CA ASP A 95 -2.04 -12.76 -10.18
C ASP A 95 -1.26 -12.34 -8.94
N LEU A 96 -1.32 -11.04 -8.65
CA LEU A 96 -0.74 -10.46 -7.45
C LEU A 96 -1.42 -11.01 -6.19
N PRO A 97 -0.68 -11.19 -5.09
CA PRO A 97 -1.25 -11.67 -3.84
C PRO A 97 -2.34 -10.71 -3.35
N LEU A 98 -3.40 -11.26 -2.78
CA LEU A 98 -4.51 -10.48 -2.23
C LEU A 98 -4.22 -10.11 -0.78
N ALA A 99 -4.47 -8.87 -0.41
CA ALA A 99 -4.29 -8.38 0.95
C ALA A 99 -5.27 -9.05 1.90
N THR A 100 -4.74 -9.58 3.00
CA THR A 100 -5.57 -10.04 4.11
C THR A 100 -5.84 -8.88 5.06
N TYR A 101 -7.11 -8.57 5.27
CA TYR A 101 -7.54 -7.61 6.29
C TYR A 101 -7.66 -8.29 7.64
N HIS A 102 -7.04 -7.70 8.65
CA HIS A 102 -7.14 -8.08 10.05
C HIS A 102 -7.74 -6.92 10.86
N GLY A 103 -8.60 -7.20 11.84
CA GLY A 103 -9.30 -6.13 12.58
C GLY A 103 -10.60 -5.72 11.89
N PHE A 104 -11.07 -4.48 12.09
CA PHE A 104 -12.46 -4.09 11.82
C PHE A 104 -12.90 -4.21 10.36
N HIS A 105 -13.28 -5.43 10.02
CA HIS A 105 -14.16 -5.85 8.96
C HIS A 105 -15.54 -5.26 9.25
N MET A 106 -15.80 -4.02 8.84
CA MET A 106 -17.18 -3.68 8.49
C MET A 106 -17.46 -4.39 7.18
N SER A 107 -17.77 -5.69 7.27
CA SER A 107 -18.26 -6.50 6.16
C SER A 107 -19.29 -5.69 5.40
N ASP A 108 -19.01 -5.39 4.14
CA ASP A 108 -19.95 -5.35 3.04
C ASP A 108 -21.40 -5.03 3.44
N GLY A 109 -21.65 -3.75 3.67
CA GLY A 109 -22.99 -3.18 3.67
C GLY A 109 -23.55 -3.10 2.25
N TRP A 110 -23.65 -4.23 1.54
CA TRP A 110 -24.65 -4.36 0.49
C TRP A 110 -26.01 -4.52 1.18
N ILE A 111 -26.66 -3.41 1.50
CA ILE A 111 -28.09 -3.43 1.81
C ILE A 111 -28.74 -2.27 1.05
N TRP A 112 -29.73 -2.63 0.23
CA TRP A 112 -30.57 -1.81 -0.64
C TRP A 112 -31.28 -0.66 0.07
#